data_AF-A0A7C5NXS5-F1
#
_entry.id   AF-A0A7C5NXS5-F1
#
_cell.length_a   1.000
_cell.length_b   1.000
_cell.length_c   1.000
_cell.angle_alpha   90.00
_cell.angle_beta   90.00
_cell.angle_gamma   90.00
#
_symmetry.space_group_name_H-M   'P 1'
#
loop_
_entity.id
_entity.type
_entity.pdbx_description
1 polymer ?
#
loop_
_entity_poly.entity_id
_entity_poly.type
_entity_poly.pdbx_seq_one_letter_code
_entity_poly.pdbx_strand_id
1 'polypeptide(L)'
;MTDLPETQNRARSAGRGWQIGIGVVALALTGLWLALTPGGLLGKADAIGYAVCHRIDLRSFHLGERALPLCARCTGMYLGALVSGFYYQLRRPRAAGYPPRAILMALGLCTAVWALDGLNSFATA
;
A
#
# COMPACT_ATOMS: atom_id res chain seq x y z
N MET A 1 -43.27 -15.20 -19.68
CA MET A 1 -42.32 -16.09 -20.39
C MET A 1 -41.90 -15.29 -21.63
N THR A 2 -40.69 -14.78 -21.88
CA THR A 2 -39.35 -14.86 -21.29
C THR A 2 -38.48 -13.88 -22.12
N ASP A 3 -38.13 -12.68 -21.62
CA ASP A 3 -37.25 -11.71 -22.32
C ASP A 3 -36.13 -11.14 -21.41
N LEU A 4 -35.72 -11.89 -20.37
CA LEU A 4 -34.64 -11.50 -19.46
C LEU A 4 -33.18 -11.90 -19.82
N PRO A 5 -32.82 -12.57 -20.95
CA PRO A 5 -31.42 -12.97 -21.16
C PRO A 5 -30.55 -11.94 -21.91
N GLU A 6 -31.09 -11.11 -22.79
CA GLU A 6 -30.27 -10.29 -23.71
C GLU A 6 -29.75 -8.99 -23.06
N THR A 7 -30.60 -8.29 -22.30
CA THR A 7 -30.24 -7.06 -21.57
C THR A 7 -29.21 -7.32 -20.47
N GLN A 8 -29.37 -8.45 -19.76
CA GLN A 8 -28.43 -8.90 -18.74
C GLN A 8 -27.06 -9.26 -19.34
N ASN A 9 -27.03 -9.88 -20.53
CA ASN A 9 -25.79 -10.23 -21.23
C ASN A 9 -25.04 -9.00 -21.77
N ARG A 10 -25.75 -7.98 -22.29
CA ARG A 10 -25.13 -6.72 -22.74
C ARG A 10 -24.47 -5.96 -21.59
N ALA A 11 -25.13 -5.87 -20.43
CA ALA A 11 -24.58 -5.22 -19.24
C ALA A 11 -23.34 -5.97 -18.69
N ARG A 12 -23.37 -7.31 -18.67
CA ARG A 12 -22.21 -8.14 -18.28
C ARG A 12 -21.06 -8.06 -19.26
N SER A 13 -21.34 -8.01 -20.57
CA SER A 13 -20.34 -7.83 -21.64
C SER A 13 -19.65 -6.46 -21.55
N ALA A 14 -20.43 -5.39 -21.35
CA ALA A 14 -19.91 -4.04 -21.17
C ALA A 14 -19.02 -3.93 -19.91
N GLY A 15 -19.44 -4.54 -18.79
CA GLY A 15 -18.63 -4.60 -17.58
C GLY A 15 -17.34 -5.42 -17.75
N ARG A 16 -17.39 -6.51 -18.52
CA ARG A 16 -16.23 -7.37 -18.79
C ARG A 16 -15.21 -6.71 -19.72
N GLY A 17 -15.65 -5.96 -20.73
CA GLY A 17 -14.78 -5.17 -21.59
C GLY A 17 -14.03 -4.08 -20.81
N TRP A 18 -14.73 -3.38 -19.91
CA TRP A 18 -14.14 -2.38 -19.02
C TRP A 18 -13.12 -2.99 -18.04
N GLN A 19 -13.44 -4.14 -17.44
CA GLN A 19 -12.52 -4.86 -16.56
C GLN A 19 -11.24 -5.31 -17.29
N ILE A 20 -11.37 -5.83 -18.52
CA ILE A 20 -10.22 -6.21 -19.34
C ILE A 20 -9.39 -4.97 -19.68
N GLY A 21 -10.03 -3.86 -20.05
CA GLY A 21 -9.37 -2.59 -20.31
C GLY A 21 -8.54 -2.11 -19.11
N ILE A 22 -9.13 -2.09 -17.91
CA ILE A 22 -8.42 -1.75 -16.66
C ILE A 22 -7.25 -2.70 -16.42
N GLY A 23 -7.46 -4.01 -16.59
CA GLY A 23 -6.42 -5.01 -16.40
C GLY A 23 -5.22 -4.80 -17.32
N VAL A 24 -5.47 -4.53 -18.61
CA VAL A 24 -4.43 -4.25 -19.60
C VAL A 24 -3.66 -2.98 -19.24
N VAL A 25 -4.36 -1.90 -18.89
CA VAL A 25 -3.71 -0.64 -18.49
C VAL A 25 -2.85 -0.84 -17.24
N ALA A 26 -3.37 -1.53 -16.22
CA ALA A 26 -2.62 -1.79 -14.99
C ALA A 26 -1.35 -2.62 -15.25
N LEU A 27 -1.44 -3.65 -16.11
CA LEU A 27 -0.28 -4.45 -16.52
C LEU A 27 0.74 -3.63 -17.31
N ALA A 28 0.29 -2.79 -18.24
CA ALA A 28 1.17 -1.92 -19.02
C ALA A 28 1.91 -0.93 -18.12
N LEU A 29 1.21 -0.27 -17.18
CA LEU A 29 1.81 0.65 -16.22
C LEU A 29 2.81 -0.07 -15.30
N THR A 30 2.46 -1.26 -14.83
CA THR A 30 3.35 -2.08 -13.97
C THR A 30 4.60 -2.51 -14.74
N GLY A 31 4.44 -2.98 -15.98
CA GLY A 31 5.55 -3.37 -16.85
C GLY A 31 6.47 -2.19 -17.17
N LEU A 32 5.88 -1.03 -17.48
CA LEU A 32 6.63 0.20 -17.71
C LEU A 32 7.40 0.64 -16.47
N TRP A 33 6.77 0.61 -15.29
CA TRP A 33 7.43 0.92 -14.03
C TRP A 33 8.59 -0.05 -13.76
N LEU A 34 8.42 -1.35 -13.99
CA LEU A 34 9.48 -2.35 -13.84
C LEU A 34 10.63 -2.15 -14.84
N ALA A 35 10.36 -1.68 -16.05
CA ALA A 35 11.38 -1.40 -17.04
C ALA A 35 12.17 -0.10 -16.74
N LEU A 36 11.49 0.93 -16.23
CA LEU A 36 12.08 2.25 -16.01
C LEU A 36 12.73 2.45 -14.63
N THR A 37 12.40 1.63 -13.64
CA THR A 37 13.00 1.73 -12.30
C THR A 37 14.33 1.00 -12.19
N PRO A 38 15.20 1.35 -11.22
CA PRO A 38 16.48 0.70 -11.02
C PRO A 38 16.38 -0.84 -10.96
N GLY A 39 17.40 -1.52 -11.50
CA GLY A 39 17.43 -2.97 -11.54
C GLY A 39 17.59 -3.63 -10.17
N GLY A 40 17.30 -4.93 -10.10
CA GLY A 40 17.47 -5.74 -8.90
C GLY A 40 16.39 -5.50 -7.82
N LEU A 41 16.28 -6.45 -6.88
CA LEU A 41 15.25 -6.41 -5.83
C LEU A 41 15.31 -5.13 -5.00
N LEU A 42 16.52 -4.69 -4.66
CA LEU A 42 16.75 -3.53 -3.81
C LEU A 42 16.58 -2.22 -4.56
N GLY A 43 16.90 -2.18 -5.86
CA GLY A 43 16.62 -1.01 -6.70
C GLY A 43 15.12 -0.76 -6.85
N LYS A 44 14.32 -1.82 -6.98
CA LYS A 44 12.85 -1.72 -6.94
C LYS A 44 12.35 -1.29 -5.57
N ALA A 45 12.91 -1.85 -4.50
CA ALA A 45 12.53 -1.48 -3.14
C ALA A 45 12.89 -0.02 -2.81
N ASP A 46 14.04 0.48 -3.29
CA ASP A 46 14.44 1.88 -3.19
C ASP A 46 13.49 2.79 -3.98
N ALA A 47 13.08 2.39 -5.19
CA ALA A 47 12.12 3.14 -6.00
C ALA A 47 10.73 3.25 -5.36
N ILE A 48 10.36 2.33 -4.46
CA ILE A 48 9.13 2.43 -3.66
C ILE A 48 9.40 3.23 -2.38
N GLY A 49 10.50 2.93 -1.69
CA GLY A 49 10.84 3.48 -0.37
C GLY A 49 11.16 4.97 -0.37
N TYR A 50 11.74 5.49 -1.46
CA TYR A 50 12.14 6.92 -1.52
C TYR A 50 10.95 7.88 -1.37
N ALA A 51 9.74 7.46 -1.76
CA ALA A 51 8.53 8.28 -1.68
C ALA A 51 8.02 8.46 -0.24
N VAL A 52 8.42 7.58 0.69
CA VAL A 52 7.84 7.50 2.04
C VAL A 52 8.88 7.59 3.15
N CYS A 53 10.16 7.38 2.85
CA CYS A 53 11.24 7.37 3.83
C CYS A 53 12.42 8.19 3.35
N HIS A 54 12.94 9.04 4.24
CA HIS A 54 14.13 9.83 3.98
C HIS A 54 15.45 9.02 4.12
N ARG A 55 15.38 7.75 4.55
CA ARG A 55 16.54 6.84 4.69
C ARG A 55 17.73 7.48 5.42
N ILE A 56 17.46 8.06 6.60
CA ILE A 56 18.52 8.65 7.44
C ILE A 56 19.45 7.54 7.94
N ASP A 57 20.72 7.64 7.58
CA ASP A 57 21.71 6.60 7.79
C ASP A 57 21.83 6.18 9.27
N LEU A 58 21.96 7.15 10.19
CA LEU A 58 22.10 6.92 11.64
C LEU A 58 20.99 6.07 12.28
N ARG A 59 19.81 5.98 11.66
CA ARG A 59 18.64 5.24 12.18
C ARG A 59 18.06 4.24 11.19
N SER A 60 18.86 3.85 10.20
CA SER A 60 18.49 2.82 9.23
C SER A 60 19.12 1.49 9.58
N PHE A 61 18.52 0.40 9.11
CA PHE A 61 19.18 -0.90 9.12
C PHE A 61 20.15 -0.96 7.95
N HIS A 62 21.27 -1.65 8.12
CA HIS A 62 22.28 -1.79 7.06
C HIS A 62 22.43 -3.23 6.62
N LEU A 63 22.70 -3.42 5.33
CA LEU A 63 23.11 -4.70 4.76
C LEU A 63 24.53 -4.54 4.20
N GLY A 64 25.53 -4.81 5.04
CA GLY A 64 26.91 -4.40 4.75
C GLY A 64 27.01 -2.87 4.76
N GLU A 65 27.67 -2.30 3.77
CA GLU A 65 27.92 -0.85 3.67
C GLU A 65 26.72 -0.02 3.19
N ARG A 66 25.57 -0.64 2.89
CA ARG A 66 24.39 0.08 2.41
C ARG A 66 23.27 0.09 3.44
N ALA A 67 22.65 1.25 3.65
CA ALA A 67 21.37 1.33 4.34
C ALA A 67 20.28 0.54 3.57
N LEU A 68 19.26 0.04 4.25
CA LEU A 68 18.07 -0.55 3.63
C LEU A 68 17.14 0.56 3.09
N PRO A 69 16.19 0.22 2.19
CA PRO A 69 15.28 1.19 1.57
C PRO A 69 14.39 1.97 2.55
N LEU A 70 14.21 1.46 3.78
CA LEU A 70 13.42 2.06 4.84
C LEU A 70 14.24 2.11 6.13
N CYS A 71 14.10 3.19 6.90
CA CYS A 71 14.69 3.29 8.23
C CYS A 71 13.99 2.38 9.25
N ALA A 72 14.57 2.23 10.45
CA ALA A 72 14.03 1.37 11.48
C ALA A 72 12.58 1.73 11.87
N ARG A 73 12.25 3.03 11.90
CA ARG A 73 10.90 3.53 12.19
C ARG A 73 9.88 3.11 11.13
N CYS A 74 10.15 3.40 9.86
CA CYS A 74 9.22 3.07 8.77
C CYS A 74 9.04 1.56 8.65
N THR A 75 10.13 0.80 8.80
CA THR A 75 10.09 -0.67 8.83
C THR A 75 9.17 -1.17 9.95
N GLY A 76 9.30 -0.64 11.17
CA GLY A 76 8.44 -0.99 12.30
C GLY A 76 6.96 -0.68 12.05
N MET A 77 6.64 0.48 11.46
CA MET A 77 5.27 0.88 11.15
C MET A 77 4.61 -0.08 10.15
N TYR A 78 5.27 -0.37 9.03
CA TYR A 78 4.72 -1.27 8.01
C TYR A 78 4.64 -2.72 8.50
N LEU A 79 5.64 -3.20 9.23
CA LEU A 79 5.59 -4.54 9.85
C LEU A 79 4.46 -4.63 10.88
N GLY A 80 4.29 -3.62 11.73
CA GLY A 80 3.18 -3.57 12.69
C GLY A 80 1.80 -3.62 12.00
N ALA A 81 1.63 -2.88 10.90
CA ALA A 81 0.42 -2.91 10.09
C ALA A 81 0.19 -4.29 9.45
N LEU A 82 1.24 -4.91 8.90
CA LEU A 82 1.16 -6.24 8.29
C LEU A 82 0.84 -7.33 9.33
N VAL A 83 1.53 -7.33 10.47
CA VAL A 83 1.33 -8.31 11.55
C VAL A 83 -0.06 -8.18 12.14
N SER A 84 -0.51 -6.96 12.45
CA SER A 84 -1.86 -6.73 12.98
C SER A 84 -2.94 -7.11 11.95
N GLY A 85 -2.79 -6.72 10.69
CA GLY A 85 -3.72 -7.08 9.62
C GLY A 85 -3.81 -8.60 9.42
N PHE A 86 -2.66 -9.28 9.36
CA PHE A 86 -2.62 -10.74 9.25
C PHE A 86 -3.25 -11.43 10.46
N TYR A 87 -2.93 -10.96 11.67
CA TYR A 87 -3.54 -11.45 12.90
C TYR A 87 -5.07 -11.32 12.88
N TYR A 88 -5.60 -10.16 12.48
CA TYR A 88 -7.05 -9.96 12.37
C TYR A 88 -7.68 -10.82 11.27
N GLN A 89 -7.03 -10.94 10.11
CA GLN A 89 -7.52 -11.77 9.00
C GLN A 89 -7.58 -13.26 9.38
N LEU A 90 -6.60 -13.76 10.15
CA LEU A 90 -6.59 -15.13 10.65
C LEU A 90 -7.65 -15.36 11.74
N ARG A 91 -7.83 -14.40 12.66
CA ARG A 91 -8.79 -14.54 13.77
C ARG A 91 -10.23 -14.32 13.34
N ARG A 92 -10.46 -13.42 12.38
CA ARG A 92 -11.79 -13.01 11.93
C ARG A 92 -11.86 -12.90 10.41
N PRO A 93 -11.77 -14.04 9.68
CA PRO A 93 -11.65 -14.04 8.22
C PRO A 93 -12.88 -13.51 7.48
N ARG A 94 -14.02 -13.40 8.16
CA ARG A 94 -15.29 -12.88 7.62
C ARG A 94 -15.73 -11.57 8.26
N ALA A 95 -14.84 -10.87 8.96
CA ALA A 95 -15.12 -9.52 9.45
C ALA A 95 -15.05 -8.53 8.27
N ALA A 96 -16.16 -8.38 7.57
CA ALA A 96 -16.36 -7.33 6.56
C ALA A 96 -17.15 -6.19 7.18
N GLY A 97 -16.47 -5.14 7.63
CA GLY A 97 -17.11 -3.97 8.24
C GLY A 97 -16.09 -3.00 8.82
N TYR A 98 -16.48 -1.74 8.96
CA TYR A 98 -15.64 -0.74 9.63
C TYR A 98 -15.60 -0.99 11.14
N PRO A 99 -14.46 -0.74 11.80
CA PRO A 99 -14.41 -0.80 13.26
C PRO A 99 -15.34 0.28 13.86
N PRO A 100 -15.81 0.10 15.10
CA PRO A 100 -16.65 1.08 15.77
C PRO A 100 -16.01 2.48 15.80
N ARG A 101 -16.83 3.53 15.76
CA ARG A 101 -16.39 4.93 15.64
C ARG A 101 -15.31 5.32 16.67
N ALA A 102 -15.37 4.78 17.88
CA ALA A 102 -14.36 5.02 18.91
C ALA A 102 -12.95 4.56 18.49
N ILE A 103 -12.84 3.38 17.87
CA ILE A 103 -11.57 2.87 17.35
C ILE A 103 -11.10 3.72 16.17
N LEU A 104 -12.00 4.12 15.27
CA LEU A 104 -11.67 5.02 14.17
C LEU A 104 -11.15 6.38 14.68
N MET A 105 -11.76 6.95 15.72
CA MET A 105 -11.30 8.19 16.34
C MET A 105 -9.92 8.00 16.98
N ALA A 106 -9.69 6.90 17.70
CA ALA A 106 -8.38 6.60 18.29
C ALA A 106 -7.29 6.43 17.21
N LEU A 107 -7.55 5.66 16.16
CA LEU A 107 -6.64 5.49 15.02
C LEU A 107 -6.39 6.82 14.30
N GLY A 108 -7.43 7.65 14.15
CA GLY A 108 -7.34 8.99 13.58
C GLY A 108 -6.43 9.90 14.41
N LEU A 109 -6.58 9.89 15.73
CA LEU A 109 -5.71 10.64 16.64
C LEU A 109 -4.25 10.16 16.56
N CYS A 110 -4.02 8.85 16.59
CA CYS A 110 -2.67 8.29 16.44
C CYS A 110 -2.04 8.70 15.09
N THR A 111 -2.83 8.66 14.01
CA THR A 111 -2.39 9.10 12.67
C THR A 111 -2.04 10.59 12.66
N ALA A 112 -2.85 11.43 13.32
CA ALA A 112 -2.59 12.86 13.42
C ALA A 112 -1.28 13.14 14.17
N VAL A 113 -1.06 12.48 15.32
CA VAL A 113 0.20 12.61 16.08
C VAL A 113 1.40 12.16 15.24
N TRP A 114 1.28 11.03 14.54
CA TRP A 114 2.33 10.54 13.64
C TRP A 114 2.64 11.52 12.51
N ALA A 115 1.60 12.12 11.90
CA ALA A 115 1.75 13.09 10.84
C ALA A 115 2.43 14.37 11.33
N LEU A 116 2.06 14.87 12.52
CA LEU A 116 2.71 16.02 13.15
C LEU A 116 4.19 15.76 13.43
N ASP A 117 4.54 14.57 13.92
CA ASP A 117 5.93 14.18 14.14
C ASP A 117 6.73 14.06 12.83
N GLY A 118 6.08 13.62 11.75
CA GLY A 118 6.64 13.65 10.40
C GLY A 118 6.91 15.08 9.91
N LEU A 119 5.93 15.97 10.04
CA LEU A 119 6.07 17.39 9.68
C LEU A 119 7.15 18.10 10.49
N ASN A 120 7.26 17.82 11.79
CA ASN A 120 8.32 18.35 12.63
C ASN A 120 9.70 17.94 12.10
N SER A 121 9.84 16.68 11.67
CA SER A 121 11.08 16.19 11.06
C SER A 121 11.41 16.86 9.72
N PHE A 122 10.42 17.32 8.96
CA PHE A 122 10.63 18.07 7.71
C PHE A 122 10.94 19.55 7.97
N ALA A 123 10.35 20.16 8.99
CA ALA A 123 10.55 21.57 9.32
C ALA A 123 11.92 21.83 9.96
N THR A 124 12.53 20.82 10.58
CA THR A 124 13.87 20.89 11.19
C THR A 124 14.97 20.24 10.35
N ALA A 125 14.65 19.82 9.13
CA ALA A 125 15.61 19.23 8.17
C ALA A 125 16.34 20.30 7.36
#